data_AF-A0A3D1F2A3-F1
#
_entry.id   AF-A0A3D1F2A3-F1
#
_cell.length_a   1.000
_cell.length_b   1.000
_cell.length_c   1.000
_cell.angle_alpha   90.00
_cell.angle_beta   90.00
_cell.angle_gamma   90.00
#
_symmetry.space_group_name_H-M   'P 1'
#
loop_
_entity.id
_entity.type
_entity.pdbx_description
1 polymer ?
#
loop_
_entity_poly.entity_id
_entity_poly.type
_entity_poly.pdbx_seq_one_letter_code
_entity_poly.pdbx_strand_id
1 'polypeptide(L)'
;YSDALLTVTYRTPDGYTVIDSDDPETLITENVDDWTEFLTISGRRLWWGSEGSDTVVGPFQPRPLGDEASPGMLITGMTWKITRYEVLSVPQVWRDLNGYVNSDELYSRTLGMTFAPETLLYMPMTMQRTITSDGLKAWTVTQTMSHRLTGWNSFYDPKRAGWFPVYTPPVGENKEQDQNRIYTPTTFKDKLNWK
;
A
#
# COMPACT_ATOMS: atom_id res chain seq x y z
N TYR A 1 47.87 24.76 -32.48
CA TYR A 1 46.53 24.22 -32.81
C TYR A 1 45.52 25.20 -32.25
N SER A 2 44.63 25.78 -33.09
CA SER A 2 43.69 26.85 -32.70
C SER A 2 42.37 26.34 -32.16
N ASP A 3 42.02 25.08 -32.45
CA ASP A 3 40.71 24.53 -32.10
C ASP A 3 40.85 23.06 -31.71
N ALA A 4 40.20 22.68 -30.61
CA ALA A 4 40.12 21.31 -30.13
C ALA A 4 38.65 20.86 -30.15
N LEU A 5 38.38 19.75 -30.81
CA LEU A 5 37.04 19.15 -30.84
C LEU A 5 36.82 18.42 -29.51
N LEU A 6 36.01 18.99 -28.64
CA LEU A 6 35.61 18.36 -27.38
C LEU A 6 34.32 17.57 -27.62
N THR A 7 34.40 16.25 -27.57
CA THR A 7 33.22 15.37 -27.53
C THR A 7 32.94 15.00 -26.08
N VAL A 8 31.94 15.63 -25.49
CA VAL A 8 31.44 15.28 -24.15
C VAL A 8 30.40 14.18 -24.31
N THR A 9 30.66 13.02 -23.72
CA THR A 9 29.70 11.92 -23.65
C THR A 9 29.22 11.84 -22.21
N TYR A 10 27.96 12.18 -21.94
CA TYR A 10 27.35 11.98 -20.64
C TYR A 10 26.51 10.70 -20.66
N ARG A 11 26.59 9.94 -19.56
CA ARG A 11 25.76 8.77 -19.31
C ARG A 11 24.87 9.12 -18.13
N THR A 12 23.58 9.30 -18.37
CA THR A 12 22.63 9.44 -17.27
C THR A 12 22.41 8.05 -16.65
N PRO A 13 22.50 7.93 -15.31
CA PRO A 13 22.10 6.70 -14.62
C PRO A 13 20.66 6.38 -15.00
N ASP A 14 20.38 5.12 -15.32
CA ASP A 14 19.02 4.65 -15.60
C ASP A 14 18.15 4.55 -14.34
N GLY A 15 18.73 4.83 -13.16
CA GLY A 15 18.10 4.67 -11.86
C GLY A 15 17.99 3.21 -11.41
N TYR A 16 18.57 2.26 -12.15
CA TYR A 16 18.52 0.82 -11.84
C TYR A 16 19.90 0.20 -11.59
N THR A 17 20.97 0.83 -12.07
CA THR A 17 22.35 0.38 -11.85
C THR A 17 22.96 1.05 -10.62
N VAL A 18 23.42 0.24 -9.66
CA VAL A 18 24.22 0.69 -8.52
C VAL A 18 25.54 1.21 -9.07
N ILE A 19 25.74 2.53 -8.99
CA ILE A 19 27.03 3.14 -9.31
C ILE A 19 27.80 3.19 -8.00
N ASP A 20 28.88 2.43 -7.94
CA ASP A 20 29.88 2.47 -6.87
C ASP A 20 30.73 3.75 -7.08
N SER A 21 30.12 4.92 -6.84
CA SER A 21 30.78 6.21 -6.94
C SER A 21 30.95 6.84 -5.56
N ASP A 22 32.17 7.29 -5.28
CA ASP A 22 32.60 8.05 -4.10
C ASP A 22 31.89 9.41 -3.90
N ASP A 23 30.82 9.67 -4.65
CA ASP A 23 29.86 10.75 -4.44
C ASP A 23 28.45 10.13 -4.44
N PRO A 24 27.81 9.96 -3.26
CA PRO A 24 26.54 9.27 -3.17
C PRO A 24 25.40 10.22 -3.56
N GLU A 25 25.29 10.57 -4.84
CA GLU A 25 24.06 11.16 -5.36
C GLU A 25 22.95 10.13 -5.15
N THR A 26 22.15 10.37 -4.11
CA THR A 26 21.10 9.45 -3.69
C THR A 26 20.00 9.50 -4.74
N LEU A 27 19.96 8.52 -5.64
CA LEU A 27 18.95 8.44 -6.71
C LEU A 27 17.59 7.94 -6.22
N ILE A 28 17.59 7.14 -5.15
CA ILE A 28 16.39 6.56 -4.56
C ILE A 28 16.49 6.63 -3.03
N THR A 29 15.43 7.10 -2.38
CA THR A 29 15.23 6.89 -0.94
C THR A 29 13.96 6.08 -0.70
N GLU A 30 14.03 5.20 0.29
CA GLU A 30 12.88 4.47 0.81
C GLU A 30 12.62 4.90 2.24
N ASN A 31 11.34 5.12 2.58
CA ASN A 31 10.88 5.43 3.94
C ASN A 31 9.69 4.54 4.27
N VAL A 32 9.60 4.16 5.54
CA VAL A 32 8.55 3.33 6.11
C VAL A 32 7.94 4.06 7.31
N ASP A 33 6.63 4.28 7.24
CA ASP A 33 5.85 4.84 8.35
C ASP A 33 4.78 3.83 8.78
N ASP A 34 4.56 3.64 10.07
CA ASP A 34 3.45 2.80 10.55
C ASP A 34 2.12 3.56 10.49
N TRP A 35 1.02 2.82 10.27
CA TRP A 35 -0.33 3.35 10.42
C TRP A 35 -1.22 2.37 11.16
N THR A 36 -2.30 2.89 11.75
CA THR A 36 -3.30 2.09 12.45
C THR A 36 -4.70 2.55 12.09
N GLU A 37 -5.59 1.60 11.83
CA GLU A 37 -7.03 1.82 11.66
C GLU A 37 -7.79 1.15 12.81
N PHE A 38 -8.85 1.80 13.27
CA PHE A 38 -9.74 1.23 14.28
C PHE A 38 -10.93 0.57 13.58
N LEU A 39 -11.09 -0.73 13.76
CA LEU A 39 -12.24 -1.49 13.29
C LEU A 39 -13.14 -1.86 14.45
N THR A 40 -14.41 -1.48 14.38
CA THR A 40 -15.43 -1.96 15.33
C THR A 40 -15.86 -3.38 14.96
N ILE A 41 -15.69 -4.33 15.88
CA ILE A 41 -16.14 -5.72 15.70
C ILE A 41 -17.51 -5.89 16.34
N SER A 42 -18.42 -6.62 15.70
CA SER A 42 -19.73 -6.91 16.26
C SER A 42 -19.66 -7.64 17.62
N GLY A 43 -20.35 -7.10 18.62
CA GLY A 43 -20.52 -7.71 19.94
C GLY A 43 -21.29 -9.04 19.96
N ARG A 44 -21.98 -9.41 18.87
CA ARG A 44 -22.96 -10.53 18.82
C ARG A 44 -22.43 -11.91 19.23
N ARG A 45 -21.11 -12.13 19.26
CA ARG A 45 -20.49 -13.39 19.70
C ARG A 45 -19.53 -13.21 20.88
N LEU A 46 -19.57 -12.05 21.50
CA LEU A 46 -18.72 -11.69 22.62
C LEU A 46 -19.58 -11.64 23.88
N TRP A 47 -18.97 -11.94 25.00
CA TRP A 47 -19.66 -12.07 26.28
C TRP A 47 -18.80 -11.41 27.36
N TRP A 48 -19.45 -10.71 28.27
CA TRP A 48 -18.83 -10.23 29.51
C TRP A 48 -18.57 -11.42 30.43
N GLY A 49 -17.34 -11.52 30.93
CA GLY A 49 -16.90 -12.52 31.91
C GLY A 49 -15.41 -12.76 31.82
N SER A 50 -14.78 -13.16 32.92
CA SER A 50 -13.39 -13.65 32.95
C SER A 50 -13.40 -15.14 33.25
N GLU A 51 -12.55 -15.93 32.58
CA GLU A 51 -12.22 -17.27 33.08
C GLU A 51 -11.68 -17.12 34.51
N GLY A 52 -12.28 -17.85 35.46
CA GLY A 52 -11.82 -17.87 36.84
C GLY A 52 -12.38 -16.78 37.76
N SER A 53 -13.52 -16.13 37.45
CA SER A 53 -14.29 -15.42 38.49
C SER A 53 -15.03 -16.43 39.39
N ASP A 54 -14.26 -17.27 40.06
CA ASP A 54 -14.72 -18.01 41.21
C ASP A 54 -14.80 -17.00 42.36
N THR A 55 -15.92 -16.99 43.08
CA THR A 55 -16.28 -16.14 44.24
C THR A 55 -16.64 -14.68 43.90
N VAL A 56 -17.81 -14.12 44.26
CA VAL A 56 -18.49 -14.15 45.58
C VAL A 56 -20.04 -14.14 45.46
N VAL A 57 -20.65 -14.09 44.26
CA VAL A 57 -22.12 -13.94 44.14
C VAL A 57 -22.72 -14.79 42.99
N GLY A 58 -23.03 -16.05 43.27
CA GLY A 58 -23.89 -16.91 42.41
C GLY A 58 -23.20 -17.60 41.22
N PRO A 59 -23.92 -18.52 40.54
CA PRO A 59 -23.39 -19.25 39.39
C PRO A 59 -23.05 -18.29 38.26
N PHE A 60 -21.88 -18.48 37.62
CA PHE A 60 -21.45 -17.67 36.48
C PHE A 60 -22.52 -17.70 35.37
N GLN A 61 -23.07 -16.53 35.05
CA GLN A 61 -23.95 -16.34 33.91
C GLN A 61 -23.27 -15.36 32.93
N PRO A 62 -22.67 -15.87 31.83
CA PRO A 62 -22.08 -14.98 30.84
C PRO A 62 -23.18 -14.05 30.31
N ARG A 63 -22.89 -12.74 30.22
CA ARG A 63 -23.82 -11.76 29.66
C ARG A 63 -23.37 -11.38 28.25
N PRO A 64 -24.22 -11.47 27.22
CA PRO A 64 -23.81 -11.13 25.87
C PRO A 64 -23.41 -9.66 25.80
N LEU A 65 -22.34 -9.38 25.04
CA LEU A 65 -21.86 -8.04 24.75
C LEU A 65 -22.83 -7.43 23.72
N GLY A 66 -23.65 -6.49 24.17
CA GLY A 66 -24.59 -5.79 23.28
C GLY A 66 -23.87 -5.02 22.18
N ASP A 67 -24.62 -4.60 21.15
CA ASP A 67 -24.03 -3.87 20.00
C ASP A 67 -23.40 -2.52 20.46
N GLU A 68 -23.93 -1.93 21.54
CA GLU A 68 -23.43 -0.72 22.21
C GLU A 68 -22.06 -0.88 22.90
N ALA A 69 -21.59 -2.11 23.09
CA ALA A 69 -20.31 -2.43 23.74
C ALA A 69 -19.37 -3.21 22.81
N SER A 70 -19.60 -3.13 21.50
CA SER A 70 -18.76 -3.74 20.45
C SER A 70 -17.29 -3.34 20.62
N PRO A 71 -16.35 -4.29 20.76
CA PRO A 71 -14.95 -3.94 20.96
C PRO A 71 -14.33 -3.40 19.67
N GLY A 72 -13.29 -2.61 19.86
CA GLY A 72 -12.39 -2.22 18.79
C GLY A 72 -11.30 -3.26 18.55
N MET A 73 -10.90 -3.40 17.30
CA MET A 73 -9.65 -4.01 16.89
C MET A 73 -8.80 -2.97 16.18
N LEU A 74 -7.57 -2.81 16.64
CA LEU A 74 -6.57 -2.03 15.92
C LEU A 74 -6.00 -2.90 14.81
N ILE A 75 -6.16 -2.43 13.58
CA ILE A 75 -5.51 -2.99 12.41
C ILE A 75 -4.27 -2.16 12.20
N THR A 76 -3.11 -2.78 12.33
CA THR A 76 -1.83 -2.14 12.03
C THR A 76 -1.46 -2.38 10.57
N GLY A 77 -0.77 -1.42 9.99
CA GLY A 77 -0.20 -1.52 8.67
C GLY A 77 1.02 -0.63 8.55
N MET A 78 1.54 -0.57 7.34
CA MET A 78 2.76 0.15 7.04
C MET A 78 2.54 1.00 5.79
N THR A 79 3.15 2.17 5.70
CA THR A 79 3.20 3.00 4.51
C THR A 79 4.63 2.94 3.99
N TRP A 80 4.79 2.44 2.78
CA TRP A 80 6.08 2.40 2.10
C TRP A 80 6.16 3.53 1.07
N LYS A 81 7.13 4.43 1.25
CA LYS A 81 7.37 5.59 0.39
C LYS A 81 8.68 5.41 -0.36
N ILE A 82 8.61 5.43 -1.69
CA ILE A 82 9.79 5.40 -2.56
C ILE A 82 9.93 6.76 -3.23
N THR A 83 10.97 7.50 -2.91
CA THR A 83 11.29 8.77 -3.58
C THR A 83 12.41 8.54 -4.58
N ARG A 84 12.13 8.85 -5.84
CA ARG A 84 13.12 8.83 -6.93
C ARG A 84 13.50 10.26 -7.26
N TYR A 85 14.79 10.53 -7.23
CA TYR A 85 15.36 11.80 -7.64
C TYR A 85 15.71 11.74 -9.12
N GLU A 86 15.90 12.92 -9.70
CA GLU A 86 16.40 13.07 -11.06
C GLU A 86 15.59 12.38 -12.18
N VAL A 87 14.28 12.21 -11.96
CA VAL A 87 13.39 11.61 -12.95
C VAL A 87 13.16 12.58 -14.12
N LEU A 88 13.73 12.30 -15.29
CA LEU A 88 13.62 13.19 -16.47
C LEU A 88 12.17 13.32 -16.98
N SER A 89 11.41 12.23 -16.95
CA SER A 89 10.02 12.16 -17.37
C SER A 89 9.26 11.18 -16.50
N VAL A 90 8.12 11.59 -15.95
CA VAL A 90 7.27 10.73 -15.11
C VAL A 90 6.39 9.86 -16.00
N PRO A 91 6.56 8.52 -16.00
CA PRO A 91 5.75 7.60 -16.81
C PRO A 91 4.25 7.75 -16.51
N GLN A 92 3.41 7.73 -17.55
CA GLN A 92 1.95 7.78 -17.39
C GLN A 92 1.44 6.63 -16.52
N VAL A 93 2.03 5.44 -16.67
CA VAL A 93 1.63 4.25 -15.90
C VAL A 93 1.72 4.49 -14.40
N TRP A 94 2.69 5.27 -13.90
CA TRP A 94 2.75 5.57 -12.48
C TRP A 94 1.56 6.39 -12.01
N ARG A 95 1.08 7.34 -12.83
CA ARG A 95 -0.06 8.20 -12.50
C ARG A 95 -1.37 7.43 -12.45
N ASP A 96 -1.48 6.40 -13.27
CA ASP A 96 -2.68 5.58 -13.39
C ASP A 96 -2.81 4.54 -12.25
N LEU A 97 -1.78 4.36 -11.41
CA LEU A 97 -1.79 3.37 -10.33
C LEU A 97 -2.61 3.77 -9.11
N ASN A 98 -2.97 5.04 -8.93
CA ASN A 98 -3.68 5.48 -7.73
C ASN A 98 -4.99 4.71 -7.53
N GLY A 99 -5.16 4.10 -6.36
CA GLY A 99 -6.31 3.26 -6.02
C GLY A 99 -6.21 1.80 -6.47
N TYR A 100 -5.16 1.42 -7.19
CA TYR A 100 -4.88 0.03 -7.55
C TYR A 100 -4.04 -0.65 -6.49
N VAL A 101 -4.07 -1.99 -6.51
CA VAL A 101 -3.17 -2.82 -5.70
C VAL A 101 -2.13 -3.51 -6.57
N ASN A 102 -0.99 -3.90 -5.99
CA ASN A 102 -0.02 -4.73 -6.70
C ASN A 102 -0.65 -6.07 -7.12
N SER A 103 -0.47 -6.45 -8.39
CA SER A 103 -0.98 -7.71 -8.94
C SER A 103 -0.02 -8.88 -8.75
N ASP A 104 1.27 -8.58 -8.63
CA ASP A 104 2.36 -9.53 -8.44
C ASP A 104 3.12 -9.25 -7.15
N GLU A 105 3.93 -10.22 -6.74
CA GLU A 105 4.85 -10.09 -5.63
C GLU A 105 5.90 -9.00 -5.90
N LEU A 106 6.16 -8.15 -4.92
CA LEU A 106 7.11 -7.05 -5.04
C LEU A 106 8.15 -7.12 -3.91
N TYR A 107 9.43 -7.20 -4.26
CA TYR A 107 10.53 -7.27 -3.30
C TYR A 107 11.19 -5.90 -3.09
N SER A 108 11.21 -5.41 -1.85
CA SER A 108 12.06 -4.26 -1.46
C SER A 108 13.43 -4.77 -1.02
N ARG A 109 14.46 -4.39 -1.77
CA ARG A 109 15.85 -4.71 -1.43
C ARG A 109 16.30 -4.01 -0.15
N THR A 110 15.86 -2.76 0.05
CA THR A 110 16.25 -1.94 1.20
C THR A 110 15.64 -2.46 2.50
N LEU A 111 14.38 -2.90 2.44
CA LEU A 111 13.69 -3.46 3.60
C LEU A 111 13.98 -4.95 3.82
N GLY A 112 14.51 -5.65 2.81
CA GLY A 112 14.63 -7.11 2.83
C GLY A 112 13.27 -7.81 2.95
N MET A 113 12.22 -7.18 2.41
CA MET A 113 10.82 -7.61 2.55
C MET A 113 10.20 -7.92 1.20
N THR A 114 9.36 -8.93 1.20
CA THR A 114 8.55 -9.35 0.06
C THR A 114 7.09 -9.02 0.32
N PHE A 115 6.47 -8.25 -0.57
CA PHE A 115 5.06 -7.90 -0.53
C PHE A 115 4.28 -8.82 -1.45
N ALA A 116 3.43 -9.67 -0.86
CA ALA A 116 2.54 -10.55 -1.61
C ALA A 116 1.56 -9.74 -2.50
N PRO A 117 0.99 -10.34 -3.56
CA PRO A 117 -0.08 -9.72 -4.34
C PRO A 117 -1.19 -9.14 -3.48
N GLU A 118 -1.79 -8.04 -3.94
CA GLU A 118 -2.94 -7.35 -3.35
C GLU A 118 -2.70 -6.72 -1.96
N THR A 119 -1.45 -6.69 -1.47
CA THR A 119 -1.12 -6.14 -0.14
C THR A 119 -0.66 -4.68 -0.16
N LEU A 120 -0.25 -4.14 -1.30
CA LEU A 120 0.18 -2.75 -1.49
C LEU A 120 -0.89 -1.95 -2.27
N LEU A 121 -1.56 -1.02 -1.61
CA LEU A 121 -2.45 -0.03 -2.25
C LEU A 121 -1.64 1.20 -2.65
N TYR A 122 -1.65 1.52 -3.93
CA TYR A 122 -1.02 2.73 -4.44
C TYR A 122 -1.84 3.98 -4.05
N MET A 123 -1.22 4.83 -3.25
CA MET A 123 -1.77 6.12 -2.82
C MET A 123 -1.39 7.21 -3.82
N PRO A 124 -2.02 8.41 -3.77
CA PRO A 124 -1.60 9.53 -4.59
C PRO A 124 -0.09 9.81 -4.44
N MET A 125 0.62 9.85 -5.57
CA MET A 125 2.04 10.21 -5.58
C MET A 125 2.23 11.72 -5.37
N THR A 126 3.40 12.09 -4.85
CA THR A 126 3.84 13.50 -4.84
C THR A 126 4.90 13.69 -5.92
N MET A 127 4.75 14.73 -6.74
CA MET A 127 5.72 15.10 -7.78
C MET A 127 6.16 16.54 -7.57
N GLN A 128 7.47 16.75 -7.48
CA GLN A 128 8.07 18.08 -7.35
C GLN A 128 9.10 18.28 -8.45
N ARG A 129 9.12 19.47 -9.03
CA ARG A 129 10.15 19.91 -9.97
C ARG A 129 10.52 21.35 -9.66
N THR A 130 11.82 21.64 -9.63
CA THR A 130 12.31 23.00 -9.53
C THR A 130 12.75 23.47 -10.91
N ILE A 131 12.25 24.62 -11.35
CA ILE A 131 12.65 25.26 -12.60
C ILE A 131 13.55 26.43 -12.23
N THR A 132 14.80 26.44 -12.71
CA THR A 132 15.78 27.49 -12.44
C THR A 132 16.11 28.28 -13.70
N SER A 133 16.75 29.45 -13.55
CA SER A 133 17.28 30.24 -14.67
C SER A 133 18.23 29.44 -15.57
N ASP A 134 18.92 28.46 -14.97
CA ASP A 134 19.94 27.63 -15.64
C ASP A 134 19.32 26.45 -16.42
N GLY A 135 17.99 26.32 -16.39
CA GLY A 135 17.25 25.30 -17.14
C GLY A 135 16.30 24.47 -16.29
N LEU A 136 15.72 23.47 -16.95
CA LEU A 136 14.78 22.54 -16.36
C LEU A 136 15.51 21.47 -15.54
N LYS A 137 15.34 21.47 -14.21
CA LYS A 137 15.80 20.32 -13.40
C LYS A 137 14.88 19.13 -13.61
N ALA A 138 15.38 17.95 -13.26
CA ALA A 138 14.60 16.72 -13.27
C ALA A 138 13.55 16.69 -12.13
N TRP A 139 12.62 15.74 -12.19
CA TRP A 139 11.57 15.57 -11.19
C TRP A 139 12.08 14.79 -9.97
N THR A 140 11.56 15.15 -8.80
CA THR A 140 11.55 14.30 -7.61
C THR A 140 10.15 13.70 -7.49
N VAL A 141 10.06 12.37 -7.50
CA VAL A 141 8.78 11.65 -7.48
C VAL A 141 8.73 10.73 -6.27
N THR A 142 7.78 10.96 -5.37
CA THR A 142 7.52 10.09 -4.21
C THR A 142 6.27 9.26 -4.47
N GLN A 143 6.45 7.96 -4.66
CA GLN A 143 5.38 6.97 -4.68
C GLN A 143 5.08 6.52 -3.26
N THR A 144 3.81 6.55 -2.87
CA THR A 144 3.37 6.11 -1.54
C THR A 144 2.49 4.88 -1.71
N MET A 145 2.81 3.80 -1.02
CA MET A 145 2.03 2.57 -1.01
C MET A 145 1.63 2.24 0.41
N SER A 146 0.34 2.00 0.64
CA SER A 146 -0.13 1.52 1.93
C SER A 146 -0.13 0.00 1.92
N HIS A 147 0.65 -0.60 2.81
CA HIS A 147 0.76 -2.04 3.00
C HIS A 147 -0.22 -2.53 4.07
N ARG A 148 -0.99 -3.57 3.71
CA ARG A 148 -1.87 -4.30 4.61
C ARG A 148 -1.63 -5.80 4.44
N LEU A 149 -1.21 -6.46 5.52
CA LEU A 149 -0.84 -7.89 5.49
C LEU A 149 -1.98 -8.80 5.00
N THR A 150 -3.23 -8.46 5.34
CA THR A 150 -4.41 -9.24 4.93
C THR A 150 -4.82 -9.02 3.48
N GLY A 151 -4.18 -8.10 2.77
CA GLY A 151 -4.62 -7.60 1.46
C GLY A 151 -5.69 -6.53 1.58
N TRP A 152 -5.73 -5.64 0.59
CA TRP A 152 -6.70 -4.53 0.52
C TRP A 152 -8.09 -4.96 0.05
N ASN A 153 -8.20 -6.12 -0.58
CA ASN A 153 -9.46 -6.72 -0.98
C ASN A 153 -10.09 -7.61 0.12
N SER A 154 -9.47 -7.70 1.29
CA SER A 154 -9.94 -8.55 2.39
C SER A 154 -10.63 -7.75 3.48
N PHE A 155 -11.81 -8.23 3.89
CA PHE A 155 -12.63 -7.63 4.93
C PHE A 155 -12.87 -8.64 6.06
N TYR A 156 -12.95 -8.14 7.30
CA TYR A 156 -13.21 -8.99 8.45
C TYR A 156 -14.69 -9.40 8.46
N ASP A 157 -14.97 -10.69 8.38
CA ASP A 157 -16.30 -11.26 8.55
C ASP A 157 -16.48 -11.68 10.03
N PRO A 158 -17.28 -10.95 10.83
CA PRO A 158 -17.50 -11.29 12.23
C PRO A 158 -18.28 -12.60 12.41
N LYS A 159 -19.01 -13.08 11.40
CA LYS A 159 -19.74 -14.36 11.48
C LYS A 159 -18.76 -15.53 11.41
N ARG A 160 -17.74 -15.41 10.57
CA ARG A 160 -16.70 -16.43 10.34
C ARG A 160 -15.44 -16.21 11.16
N ALA A 161 -15.33 -15.08 11.87
CA ALA A 161 -14.19 -14.69 12.69
C ALA A 161 -12.86 -14.71 11.92
N GLY A 162 -12.84 -14.08 10.73
CA GLY A 162 -11.65 -14.07 9.88
C GLY A 162 -11.69 -13.02 8.78
N TRP A 163 -10.56 -12.83 8.11
CA TRP A 163 -10.43 -11.96 6.94
C TRP A 163 -10.76 -12.75 5.68
N PHE A 164 -11.65 -12.22 4.85
CA PHE A 164 -12.06 -12.86 3.61
C PHE A 164 -12.00 -11.87 2.46
N PRO A 165 -11.49 -12.30 1.29
CA PRO A 165 -11.51 -11.44 0.12
C PRO A 165 -12.95 -11.21 -0.35
N VAL A 166 -13.23 -10.00 -0.81
CA VAL A 166 -14.50 -9.61 -1.42
C VAL A 166 -14.26 -9.40 -2.90
N TYR A 167 -15.03 -10.12 -3.72
CA TYR A 167 -14.98 -10.03 -5.18
C TYR A 167 -16.31 -9.55 -5.72
N THR A 168 -16.26 -8.78 -6.81
CA THR A 168 -17.43 -8.55 -7.64
C THR A 168 -17.71 -9.80 -8.46
N PRO A 169 -18.97 -10.27 -8.52
CA PRO A 169 -19.32 -11.41 -9.37
C PRO A 169 -19.02 -11.08 -10.85
N PRO A 170 -18.70 -12.08 -11.67
CA PRO A 170 -18.48 -11.88 -13.11
C PRO A 170 -19.69 -11.18 -13.74
N VAL A 171 -19.42 -10.22 -14.63
CA VAL A 171 -20.47 -9.54 -15.40
C VAL A 171 -21.19 -10.60 -16.26
N GLY A 172 -22.38 -11.03 -15.80
CA GLY A 172 -23.16 -12.08 -16.44
C GLY A 172 -23.86 -13.02 -15.46
N GLU A 173 -23.42 -13.09 -14.21
CA GLU A 173 -24.04 -13.91 -13.17
C GLU A 173 -24.85 -13.04 -12.19
N ASN A 174 -26.16 -13.03 -12.43
CA ASN A 174 -27.28 -12.52 -11.62
C ASN A 174 -27.84 -11.12 -11.95
N LYS A 175 -29.06 -11.22 -12.49
CA LYS A 175 -30.11 -10.23 -12.64
C LYS A 175 -30.67 -9.93 -11.23
N GLU A 176 -31.05 -8.67 -10.99
CA GLU A 176 -31.67 -8.14 -9.77
C GLU A 176 -30.73 -7.84 -8.60
N GLN A 177 -30.77 -6.57 -8.15
CA GLN A 177 -30.08 -5.96 -7.00
C GLN A 177 -28.69 -5.35 -7.25
N ASP A 178 -28.63 -4.27 -8.04
CA ASP A 178 -27.41 -3.45 -8.16
C ASP A 178 -27.70 -1.97 -7.82
N GLN A 179 -28.07 -1.69 -6.56
CA GLN A 179 -28.14 -0.32 -6.02
C GLN A 179 -26.98 0.05 -5.08
N ASN A 180 -26.13 -0.91 -4.70
CA ASN A 180 -24.99 -0.69 -3.78
C ASN A 180 -23.70 -1.33 -4.31
N ARG A 181 -23.24 -0.93 -5.51
CA ARG A 181 -21.90 -1.35 -5.98
C ARG A 181 -20.82 -0.79 -5.07
N ILE A 182 -20.25 -1.66 -4.25
CA ILE A 182 -18.97 -1.42 -3.58
C ILE A 182 -17.90 -1.54 -4.67
N TYR A 183 -17.20 -0.44 -4.96
CA TYR A 183 -16.05 -0.47 -5.87
C TYR A 183 -14.94 -1.31 -5.23
N THR A 184 -14.72 -2.51 -5.74
CA THR A 184 -13.53 -3.31 -5.39
C THR A 184 -12.32 -2.71 -6.11
N PRO A 185 -11.16 -2.58 -5.43
CA PRO A 185 -9.89 -2.21 -6.06
C PRO A 185 -9.63 -3.09 -7.29
N THR A 186 -9.52 -2.47 -8.46
CA THR A 186 -9.24 -3.17 -9.71
C THR A 186 -7.81 -3.70 -9.65
N THR A 187 -7.57 -4.98 -9.95
CA THR A 187 -6.22 -5.52 -10.09
C THR A 187 -5.67 -5.16 -11.47
N PHE A 188 -4.50 -4.51 -11.54
CA PHE A 188 -3.85 -4.15 -12.79
C PHE A 188 -2.89 -5.27 -13.24
N LYS A 189 -3.38 -6.24 -14.01
CA LYS A 189 -2.59 -7.44 -14.38
C LYS A 189 -1.59 -7.25 -15.52
N ASP A 190 -1.62 -6.16 -16.30
CA ASP A 190 -1.00 -6.19 -17.64
C ASP A 190 0.10 -5.15 -17.97
N LYS A 191 0.67 -4.34 -17.06
CA LYS A 191 1.65 -3.30 -17.53
C LYS A 191 2.89 -2.98 -16.68
N LEU A 192 3.26 -3.74 -15.66
CA LEU A 192 4.46 -3.44 -14.88
C LEU A 192 5.39 -4.65 -14.76
N ASN A 193 6.18 -4.88 -15.82
CA ASN A 193 7.38 -5.71 -15.70
C ASN A 193 8.44 -4.92 -14.92
N TRP A 194 8.46 -5.06 -13.60
CA TRP A 194 9.62 -4.72 -12.79
C TRP A 194 10.64 -5.84 -12.98
N LYS A 195 11.72 -5.57 -13.72
CA LYS A 195 12.94 -6.37 -13.71
C LYS A 195 14.06 -5.54 -13.10
#